data_AF-A0A6V7YC26-F1
#
_entry.id   AF-A0A6V7YC26-F1
#
_cell.length_a   1.000
_cell.length_b   1.000
_cell.length_c   1.000
_cell.angle_alpha   90.00
_cell.angle_beta   90.00
_cell.angle_gamma   90.00
#
_symmetry.space_group_name_H-M   'P 1'
#
loop_
_entity.id
_entity.type
_entity.pdbx_description
1 polymer ?
#
loop_
_entity_poly.entity_id
_entity_poly.type
_entity_poly.pdbx_seq_one_letter_code
_entity_poly.pdbx_strand_id
1 'polypeptide(L)'
;MEYILWNRNEFDIIYNCTGINVDDIPFEKRRYPIAAIICIILGFIYYPLYLPCLYSFWKNRNKNPCYLLLINLSISDICILWGPTFLFGILSLNGVVYCSSPFYSYLAGCFGLCE
;
A
#
# COMPACT_ATOMS: atom_id res chain seq x y z
N MET A 1 -2.71 -12.26 -9.48
CA MET A 1 -1.24 -12.09 -9.49
C MET A 1 -0.56 -12.85 -10.63
N GLU A 2 -1.03 -14.06 -10.97
CA GLU A 2 -0.37 -14.94 -11.95
C GLU A 2 -0.34 -14.38 -13.38
N TYR A 3 -1.40 -13.69 -13.83
CA TYR A 3 -1.46 -13.16 -15.20
C TYR A 3 -0.39 -12.09 -15.51
N ILE A 4 -0.06 -11.20 -14.57
CA ILE A 4 0.96 -10.15 -14.79
C ILE A 4 2.38 -10.71 -14.89
N LEU A 5 2.67 -11.74 -14.09
CA LEU A 5 4.00 -12.31 -13.93
C LEU A 5 4.26 -13.46 -14.92
N TRP A 6 3.22 -14.24 -15.27
CA TRP A 6 3.37 -15.48 -16.02
C TRP A 6 2.65 -15.48 -17.37
N ASN A 7 1.56 -14.72 -17.55
CA ASN A 7 0.82 -14.66 -18.82
C ASN A 7 0.48 -13.23 -19.27
N ARG A 8 1.53 -12.48 -19.61
CA ARG A 8 1.43 -11.07 -19.97
C ARG A 8 0.58 -10.81 -21.22
N ASN A 9 0.56 -11.74 -22.17
CA ASN A 9 -0.24 -11.60 -23.40
C ASN A 9 -1.75 -11.60 -23.11
N GLU A 10 -2.22 -12.48 -22.22
CA GLU A 10 -3.64 -12.53 -21.82
C GLU A 10 -4.02 -11.35 -20.94
N PHE A 11 -3.09 -10.91 -20.08
CA PHE A 11 -3.25 -9.70 -19.29
C PHE A 11 -3.41 -8.45 -20.16
N ASP A 12 -2.58 -8.29 -21.19
CA ASP A 12 -2.63 -7.15 -22.10
C ASP A 12 -3.92 -7.11 -22.93
N ILE A 13 -4.58 -8.26 -23.15
CA ILE A 13 -5.90 -8.32 -23.81
C ILE A 13 -6.99 -7.78 -22.88
N ILE A 14 -6.96 -8.14 -21.59
CA ILE A 14 -8.02 -7.81 -20.62
C ILE A 14 -7.84 -6.40 -20.04
N TYR A 15 -6.60 -5.96 -19.81
CA TYR A 15 -6.24 -4.70 -19.18
C TYR A 15 -5.60 -3.70 -20.15
N ASN A 16 -6.01 -3.74 -21.42
CA ASN A 16 -5.47 -2.86 -22.45
C ASN A 16 -5.84 -1.38 -22.19
N CYS A 17 -4.84 -0.50 -22.19
CA CYS A 17 -5.01 0.95 -22.07
C CYS A 17 -4.80 1.71 -23.40
N THR A 18 -4.57 1.04 -24.54
CA THR A 18 -4.24 1.72 -25.83
C THR A 18 -5.32 2.66 -26.35
N GLY A 19 -6.56 2.53 -25.90
CA GLY A 19 -7.69 3.39 -26.28
C GLY A 19 -8.05 4.47 -25.26
N ILE A 20 -7.34 4.55 -24.12
CA ILE A 20 -7.65 5.47 -23.03
C ILE A 20 -6.52 6.49 -22.92
N ASN A 21 -6.80 7.74 -23.30
CA ASN A 21 -5.84 8.80 -23.06
C ASN A 21 -6.01 9.33 -21.63
N VAL A 22 -4.96 9.10 -20.83
CA VAL A 22 -4.89 9.57 -19.45
C VAL A 22 -4.68 11.08 -19.41
N ASP A 23 -4.79 11.86 -20.47
CA ASP A 23 -4.83 13.33 -20.34
C ASP A 23 -6.23 13.92 -20.57
N ASP A 24 -7.20 13.09 -20.99
CA ASP A 24 -8.57 13.53 -21.29
C ASP A 24 -9.40 13.87 -20.04
N ILE A 25 -9.05 13.29 -18.89
CA ILE A 25 -9.71 13.60 -17.61
C ILE A 25 -8.82 14.61 -16.88
N PRO A 26 -9.36 15.78 -16.48
CA PRO A 26 -8.56 16.80 -15.83
C PRO A 26 -7.95 16.30 -14.53
N PHE A 27 -6.71 16.72 -14.27
CA PHE A 27 -5.89 16.31 -13.14
C PHE A 27 -6.60 16.52 -11.80
N GLU A 28 -7.35 17.61 -11.64
CA GLU A 28 -8.11 17.93 -10.43
C GLU A 28 -9.17 16.87 -10.11
N LYS A 29 -9.75 16.21 -11.11
CA LYS A 29 -10.79 15.19 -10.90
C LYS A 29 -10.20 13.82 -10.50
N ARG A 30 -8.90 13.62 -10.66
CA ARG A 30 -8.22 12.36 -10.36
C ARG A 30 -7.54 12.33 -8.99
N ARG A 31 -7.35 13.50 -8.40
CA ARG A 31 -6.66 13.62 -7.11
C ARG A 31 -7.65 13.55 -5.97
N TYR A 32 -7.25 12.84 -4.93
CA TYR A 32 -7.94 12.83 -3.64
C TYR A 32 -7.00 13.41 -2.58
N PRO A 33 -6.68 14.72 -2.65
CA PRO A 33 -5.60 15.29 -1.87
C PRO A 33 -5.87 15.25 -0.36
N ILE A 34 -7.13 15.47 0.05
CA ILE A 34 -7.52 15.45 1.46
C ILE A 34 -7.30 14.06 2.07
N ALA A 35 -7.84 13.03 1.41
CA ALA A 35 -7.67 11.64 1.86
C ALA A 35 -6.19 11.24 1.88
N ALA A 36 -5.45 11.60 0.83
CA ALA A 36 -4.03 11.29 0.73
C ALA A 36 -3.19 11.93 1.85
N ILE A 37 -3.45 13.21 2.16
CA ILE A 37 -2.77 13.92 3.25
C ILE A 37 -3.08 13.27 4.60
N ILE A 38 -4.35 12.92 4.86
CA ILE A 38 -4.76 12.24 6.09
C ILE A 38 -4.02 10.89 6.23
N CYS A 39 -4.00 10.08 5.17
CA CYS A 39 -3.30 8.79 5.17
C CYS A 39 -1.80 8.93 5.44
N ILE A 40 -1.14 9.92 4.83
CA ILE A 40 0.30 10.17 5.04
C ILE A 40 0.58 10.62 6.48
N ILE A 41 -0.22 11.55 7.01
CA ILE A 41 -0.08 12.02 8.40
C ILE A 41 -0.28 10.88 9.39
N LEU A 42 -1.31 10.05 9.20
CA LEU A 42 -1.54 8.88 10.03
C LEU A 42 -0.39 7.88 9.94
N GLY A 43 0.20 7.69 8.74
CA GLY A 43 1.43 6.92 8.57
C GLY A 43 2.57 7.43 9.44
N PHE A 44 2.85 8.73 9.39
CA PHE A 44 3.89 9.36 10.21
C PHE A 44 3.62 9.29 11.72
N ILE A 45 2.37 9.15 12.15
CA ILE A 45 2.02 9.01 13.57
C ILE A 45 2.12 7.54 14.03
N TYR A 46 1.54 6.61 13.27
CA TYR A 46 1.48 5.21 13.66
C TYR A 46 2.82 4.50 13.53
N TYR A 47 3.61 4.78 12.49
CA TYR A 47 4.91 4.12 12.29
C TYR A 47 5.87 4.27 13.50
N PRO A 48 6.13 5.49 14.02
CA PRO A 48 6.96 5.64 15.21
C PRO A 48 6.28 5.16 16.49
N LEU A 49 4.95 4.97 16.52
CA LEU A 49 4.25 4.41 17.67
C LEU A 49 4.41 2.88 17.74
N TYR A 50 4.45 2.20 16.60
CA TYR A 50 4.65 0.75 16.53
C TYR A 50 6.08 0.33 16.93
N LEU A 51 7.11 1.12 16.63
CA LEU A 51 8.51 0.83 16.99
C LEU A 51 8.76 0.61 18.51
N PRO A 52 8.35 1.52 19.42
CA PRO A 52 8.52 1.33 20.85
C PRO A 52 7.64 0.19 21.39
N CYS A 53 6.45 -0.02 20.83
CA CYS A 53 5.59 -1.15 21.17
C CYS A 53 6.29 -2.49 20.85
N LEU A 54 6.81 -2.62 19.64
CA LEU A 54 7.57 -3.80 19.21
C LEU A 54 8.80 -4.04 20.10
N TYR A 55 9.53 -2.97 20.45
CA TYR A 55 10.66 -3.07 21.37
C TYR A 55 10.26 -3.58 22.75
N SER A 56 9.14 -3.08 23.30
CA SER A 56 8.61 -3.53 24.59
C SER A 56 8.23 -5.02 24.58
N PHE A 57 7.57 -5.48 23.51
CA PHE A 57 7.23 -6.89 23.35
C PHE A 57 8.49 -7.76 23.21
N TRP A 58 9.46 -7.31 22.43
CA TRP A 58 10.70 -8.03 22.22
C TRP A 58 11.52 -8.20 23.51
N LYS A 59 11.54 -7.17 24.37
CA LYS A 59 12.17 -7.23 25.70
C LYS A 59 11.48 -8.22 26.64
N ASN A 60 10.16 -8.40 26.52
CA ASN A 60 9.38 -9.28 27.38
C ASN A 60 9.08 -10.66 26.78
N ARG A 61 9.63 -10.98 25.60
CA ARG A 61 9.31 -12.20 24.83
C ARG A 61 9.48 -13.52 25.61
N ASN A 62 10.44 -13.57 26.53
CA ASN A 62 10.75 -14.77 27.31
C ASN A 62 9.81 -14.97 28.51
N LYS A 63 8.98 -13.97 28.87
CA LYS A 63 8.07 -14.05 30.02
C LYS A 63 6.80 -14.84 29.72
N ASN A 64 6.28 -14.73 28.49
CA ASN A 64 5.05 -15.39 28.08
C ASN A 64 5.08 -15.61 26.55
N PRO A 65 4.75 -16.82 26.05
CA PRO A 65 4.64 -17.09 24.61
C PRO A 65 3.67 -16.14 23.88
N CYS A 66 2.68 -15.55 24.56
CA CYS A 66 1.78 -14.55 23.95
C CYS A 66 2.54 -13.33 23.38
N TYR A 67 3.70 -12.97 23.92
CA TYR A 67 4.50 -11.88 23.35
C TYR A 67 5.05 -12.19 21.95
N LEU A 68 5.25 -13.47 21.60
CA LEU A 68 5.65 -13.85 20.24
C LEU A 68 4.54 -13.58 19.23
N LEU A 69 3.28 -13.82 19.61
CA LEU A 69 2.12 -13.48 18.79
C LEU A 69 2.00 -11.96 18.61
N LEU A 70 2.18 -11.19 19.68
CA LEU A 70 2.16 -9.73 19.62
C LEU A 70 3.29 -9.16 18.74
N ILE A 71 4.47 -9.77 18.77
CA ILE A 71 5.59 -9.39 17.88
C ILE A 71 5.24 -9.65 16.42
N ASN A 72 4.70 -10.84 16.09
CA ASN A 72 4.30 -11.17 14.72
C ASN A 72 3.19 -10.26 14.20
N LEU A 73 2.20 -9.93 15.06
CA LEU A 73 1.14 -8.99 14.72
C LEU A 73 1.71 -7.59 14.46
N SER A 74 2.59 -7.10 15.36
CA SER A 74 3.20 -5.78 15.22
C SER A 74 4.06 -5.65 13.94
N ILE A 75 4.77 -6.71 13.55
CA ILE A 75 5.56 -6.73 12.31
C ILE A 75 4.62 -6.71 11.10
N SER A 76 3.54 -7.51 11.13
CA SER A 76 2.55 -7.56 10.05
C SER A 76 1.88 -6.20 9.87
N ASP A 77 1.49 -5.56 10.97
CA ASP A 77 0.91 -4.22 10.96
C ASP A 77 1.86 -3.19 10.34
N ILE A 78 3.16 -3.19 10.72
CA ILE A 78 4.16 -2.29 10.11
C ILE A 78 4.27 -2.51 8.59
N CYS A 79 4.30 -3.76 8.14
CA CYS A 79 4.37 -4.11 6.72
C CYS A 79 3.12 -3.65 5.96
N ILE A 80 1.93 -3.87 6.52
CA ILE A 80 0.66 -3.51 5.90
C ILE A 80 0.50 -1.99 5.89
N LEU A 81 0.83 -1.29 6.98
CA LEU A 81 0.65 0.16 7.11
C LEU A 81 1.38 0.94 6.01
N TRP A 82 2.48 0.39 5.49
CA TRP A 82 3.29 1.03 4.45
C TRP A 82 2.53 1.24 3.14
N GLY A 83 1.67 0.29 2.75
CA GLY A 83 0.86 0.34 1.52
C GLY A 83 -0.14 1.51 1.49
N PRO A 84 -1.15 1.55 2.38
CA PRO A 84 -2.20 2.56 2.33
C PRO A 84 -1.70 3.95 2.75
N THR A 85 -0.68 4.05 3.60
CA THR A 85 -0.21 5.36 4.10
C THR A 85 0.75 6.05 3.13
N PHE A 86 1.80 5.35 2.69
CA PHE A 86 2.83 5.94 1.83
C PHE A 86 2.53 5.68 0.35
N LEU A 87 2.34 4.42 -0.05
CA LEU A 87 2.17 4.08 -1.47
C LEU A 87 0.87 4.68 -2.01
N PHE A 88 -0.28 4.37 -1.40
CA PHE A 88 -1.57 4.94 -1.82
C PHE A 88 -1.64 6.46 -1.60
N GLY A 89 -1.07 6.98 -0.52
CA GLY A 89 -0.99 8.42 -0.26
C GLY A 89 -0.25 9.17 -1.38
N ILE A 90 0.92 8.70 -1.79
CA ILE A 90 1.72 9.33 -2.85
C ILE A 90 1.03 9.17 -4.22
N LEU A 91 0.51 7.97 -4.54
CA LEU A 91 -0.21 7.74 -5.79
C LEU A 91 -1.45 8.64 -5.91
N SER A 92 -2.21 8.79 -4.82
CA SER A 92 -3.41 9.63 -4.75
C SER A 92 -3.10 11.12 -4.84
N LEU A 93 -1.96 11.56 -4.30
CA LEU A 93 -1.47 12.93 -4.47
C LEU A 93 -1.08 13.23 -5.91
N ASN A 94 -0.54 12.25 -6.63
CA ASN A 94 -0.14 12.39 -8.03
C ASN A 94 -1.29 12.08 -9.00
N GLY A 95 -2.48 11.71 -8.52
CA GLY A 95 -3.63 11.35 -9.36
C GLY A 95 -3.34 10.17 -10.30
N VAL A 96 -2.44 9.27 -9.88
CA VAL A 96 -1.97 8.15 -10.70
C VAL A 96 -3.09 7.13 -10.82
N VAL A 97 -3.48 6.86 -12.05
CA VAL A 97 -4.43 5.81 -12.40
C VAL A 97 -3.69 4.61 -12.97
N TYR A 98 -4.37 3.46 -12.99
CA TYR A 98 -3.82 2.21 -13.49
C TYR A 98 -3.18 2.34 -14.88
N CYS A 99 -3.84 3.01 -15.83
CA CYS A 99 -3.30 3.19 -17.19
C CYS A 99 -2.09 4.14 -17.28
N SER A 100 -1.82 4.96 -16.26
CA SER A 100 -0.61 5.78 -16.20
C SER A 100 0.59 4.98 -15.71
N SER A 101 0.38 4.12 -14.71
CA SER A 101 1.45 3.27 -14.20
C SER A 101 0.92 1.95 -13.62
N PRO A 102 0.75 0.92 -14.45
CA PRO A 102 0.11 -0.33 -14.03
C PRO A 102 0.94 -1.07 -12.97
N PHE A 103 2.26 -0.88 -12.97
CA PHE A 103 3.17 -1.49 -12.00
C PHE A 103 2.98 -0.95 -10.58
N TYR A 104 2.85 0.37 -10.40
CA TYR A 104 2.65 0.95 -9.06
C TYR A 104 1.26 0.63 -8.51
N SER A 105 0.23 0.64 -9.36
CA SER A 105 -1.10 0.18 -8.97
C SER A 105 -1.13 -1.31 -8.63
N TYR A 106 -0.34 -2.14 -9.33
CA TYR A 106 -0.18 -3.55 -9.01
C TYR A 106 0.49 -3.77 -7.65
N LEU A 107 1.60 -3.07 -7.36
CA LEU A 107 2.26 -3.13 -6.06
C LEU A 107 1.31 -2.69 -4.95
N ALA A 108 0.55 -1.62 -5.15
CA ALA A 108 -0.43 -1.14 -4.18
C ALA A 108 -1.50 -2.19 -3.89
N GLY A 109 -2.00 -2.88 -4.92
CA GLY A 109 -2.94 -4.00 -4.76
C GLY A 109 -2.33 -5.20 -4.02
N CYS A 110 -1.05 -5.52 -4.25
CA CYS A 110 -0.37 -6.61 -3.55
C CYS A 110 -0.23 -6.32 -2.05
N PHE A 111 0.16 -5.10 -1.68
CA PHE A 111 0.25 -4.70 -0.27
C PHE A 111 -1.12 -4.68 0.41
N GLY A 112 -2.20 -4.33 -0.31
CA GLY A 112 -3.56 -4.31 0.22
C GLY A 112 -4.22 -5.69 0.34
N LEU A 113 -3.74 -6.71 -0.38
CA LEU A 113 -4.28 -8.07 -0.37
C LEU A 113 -3.46 -9.05 0.49
N CYS A 114 -2.36 -8.60 1.12
CA CYS A 114 -1.60 -9.38 2.09
C CYS A 114 -2.30 -9.47 3.48
N GLU A 115 -3.61 -9.19 3.55
CA GLU A 115 -4.50 -9.44 4.71
C GLU A 115 -5.04 -10.87 4.73
#